data_AF-A0A9D4SVU5-F1
#
_entry.id   AF-A0A9D4SVU5-F1
#
_cell.length_a   1.000
_cell.length_b   1.000
_cell.length_c   1.000
_cell.angle_alpha   90.00
_cell.angle_beta   90.00
_cell.angle_gamma   90.00
#
_symmetry.space_group_name_H-M   'P 1'
#
loop_
_entity.id
_entity.type
_entity.pdbx_description
1 polymer ?
#
loop_
_entity_poly.entity_id
_entity_poly.type
_entity_poly.pdbx_seq_one_letter_code
_entity_poly.pdbx_strand_id
1 'polypeptide(L)'
;MERSGRPRATTEEEDRLITAAVVDDPFQSAEDISEALSLTVSSETVRRLSELGLQSFVAAQKVCSQLQERLMFATEMKDWTAEKWGEVSFSDESTFPTRWDHQQRV
;
A
#
# COMPACT_ATOMS: atom_id res chain seq x y z
N MET A 1 -41.74 8.13 3.64
CA MET A 1 -41.58 6.69 3.34
C MET A 1 -40.08 6.45 3.26
N GLU A 2 -39.48 5.89 4.31
CA GLU A 2 -38.05 5.54 4.28
C GLU A 2 -37.81 4.52 3.17
N ARG A 3 -36.83 4.80 2.31
CA ARG A 3 -36.41 3.84 1.29
C ARG A 3 -35.45 2.87 1.95
N SER A 4 -35.88 1.63 2.20
CA SER A 4 -34.97 0.56 2.56
C SER A 4 -34.10 0.23 1.33
N GLY A 5 -32.78 0.42 1.45
CA GLY A 5 -31.83 0.03 0.40
C GLY A 5 -31.76 -1.48 0.18
N ARG A 6 -30.82 -1.92 -0.66
CA ARG A 6 -30.54 -3.35 -0.87
C ARG A 6 -30.08 -3.98 0.45
N PRO A 7 -30.64 -5.13 0.86
CA PRO A 7 -30.20 -5.82 2.08
C PRO A 7 -28.73 -6.26 1.97
N ARG A 8 -28.04 -6.30 3.11
CA ARG A 8 -26.67 -6.80 3.17
C ARG A 8 -26.62 -8.29 2.85
N ALA A 9 -25.59 -8.69 2.12
CA ALA A 9 -25.33 -10.08 1.75
C ALA A 9 -24.43 -10.81 2.77
N THR A 10 -23.72 -10.04 3.61
CA THR A 10 -22.84 -10.54 4.67
C THR A 10 -23.42 -10.22 6.05
N THR A 11 -23.07 -11.05 7.02
CA THR A 11 -23.31 -10.85 8.46
C THR A 11 -22.16 -10.07 9.08
N GLU A 12 -22.39 -9.51 10.28
CA GLU A 12 -21.32 -8.80 11.01
C GLU A 12 -20.14 -9.71 11.36
N GLU A 13 -20.37 -11.02 11.54
CA GLU A 13 -19.31 -11.98 11.83
C GLU A 13 -18.43 -12.22 10.60
N GLU A 14 -19.04 -12.40 9.43
CA GLU A 14 -18.33 -12.52 8.16
C GLU A 14 -17.52 -11.24 7.84
N ASP A 15 -18.09 -10.06 8.08
CA ASP A 15 -17.40 -8.78 7.89
C ASP A 15 -16.14 -8.68 8.79
N ARG A 16 -16.21 -9.19 10.03
CA ARG A 16 -15.04 -9.25 10.94
C ARG A 16 -13.99 -10.24 10.45
N LEU A 17 -14.39 -11.41 9.94
CA LEU A 17 -13.47 -12.41 9.39
C LEU A 17 -12.75 -11.89 8.15
N ILE A 18 -13.48 -11.23 7.24
CA ILE A 18 -12.88 -10.59 6.06
C ILE A 18 -11.87 -9.52 6.50
N THR A 19 -12.22 -8.71 7.49
CA THR A 19 -11.31 -7.67 8.01
C THR A 19 -10.04 -8.28 8.60
N ALA A 20 -10.16 -9.37 9.37
CA ALA A 20 -9.02 -10.08 9.94
C ALA A 20 -8.10 -10.65 8.84
N ALA A 21 -8.67 -11.24 7.78
CA ALA A 21 -7.91 -11.78 6.66
C ALA A 21 -7.12 -10.68 5.91
N VAL A 22 -7.76 -9.53 5.65
CA VAL A 22 -7.09 -8.39 4.97
C VAL A 22 -5.99 -7.78 5.83
N VAL A 23 -6.14 -7.76 7.16
CA VAL A 23 -5.11 -7.23 8.06
C VAL A 23 -3.92 -8.19 8.18
N ASP A 24 -4.17 -9.50 8.15
CA ASP A 24 -3.13 -10.53 8.20
C ASP A 24 -2.28 -10.55 6.91
N ASP A 25 -2.94 -10.54 5.75
CA ASP A 25 -2.29 -10.47 4.44
C ASP A 25 -2.98 -9.46 3.51
N PRO A 26 -2.49 -8.21 3.46
CA PRO A 26 -3.06 -7.15 2.63
C PRO A 26 -2.95 -7.39 1.11
N PHE A 27 -2.21 -8.42 0.67
CA PHE A 27 -2.01 -8.73 -0.74
C PHE A 27 -2.94 -9.82 -1.27
N GLN A 28 -3.75 -10.45 -0.41
CA GLN A 28 -4.73 -11.44 -0.85
C GLN A 28 -5.78 -10.82 -1.75
N SER A 29 -6.20 -11.57 -2.77
CA SER A 29 -7.29 -11.12 -3.61
C SER A 29 -8.64 -11.31 -2.91
N ALA A 30 -9.64 -10.53 -3.32
CA ALA A 30 -10.99 -10.67 -2.80
C ALA A 30 -11.61 -12.05 -3.10
N GLU A 31 -11.17 -12.71 -4.17
CA GLU A 31 -11.60 -14.07 -4.53
C GLU A 31 -11.01 -15.09 -3.56
N ASP A 32 -9.71 -14.99 -3.29
CA ASP A 32 -9.02 -15.88 -2.33
C ASP A 32 -9.65 -15.78 -0.93
N ILE A 33 -9.97 -14.56 -0.48
CA ILE A 33 -10.61 -14.33 0.82
C ILE A 33 -12.02 -14.94 0.84
N SER A 34 -12.78 -14.80 -0.25
CA SER A 34 -14.12 -15.40 -0.35
C SER A 34 -14.07 -16.93 -0.33
N GLU A 35 -13.09 -17.53 -1.00
CA GLU A 35 -12.89 -18.97 -1.04
C GLU A 35 -12.44 -19.51 0.31
N ALA A 36 -11.46 -18.85 0.95
CA ALA A 36 -10.94 -19.21 2.27
C ALA A 36 -12.02 -19.18 3.35
N LEU A 37 -12.94 -18.23 3.28
CA LEU A 37 -14.06 -18.09 4.20
C LEU A 37 -15.32 -18.85 3.74
N SER A 38 -15.27 -19.57 2.61
CA SER A 38 -16.40 -20.29 2.01
C SER A 38 -17.65 -19.42 1.83
N LEU A 39 -17.45 -18.13 1.51
CA LEU A 39 -18.53 -17.17 1.35
C LEU A 39 -19.10 -17.25 -0.07
N THR A 40 -20.43 -17.25 -0.19
CA THR A 40 -21.13 -17.23 -1.49
C THR A 40 -21.33 -15.80 -2.02
N VAL A 41 -20.42 -14.89 -1.69
CA VAL A 41 -20.52 -13.46 -2.02
C VAL A 41 -19.60 -13.11 -3.18
N SER A 42 -19.96 -12.09 -3.96
CA SER A 42 -19.10 -11.61 -5.04
C SER A 42 -17.85 -10.92 -4.48
N SER A 43 -16.76 -10.93 -5.26
CA SER A 43 -15.54 -10.18 -4.95
C SER A 43 -15.79 -8.67 -4.76
N GLU A 44 -16.78 -8.11 -5.46
CA GLU A 44 -17.25 -6.74 -5.23
C GLU A 44 -17.81 -6.54 -3.82
N THR A 45 -18.51 -7.54 -3.26
CA THR A 45 -19.05 -7.46 -1.90
C THR A 45 -17.95 -7.43 -0.86
N VAL A 46 -16.89 -8.22 -1.07
CA VAL A 46 -15.66 -8.22 -0.25
C VAL A 46 -14.93 -6.88 -0.37
N ARG A 47 -14.77 -6.34 -1.59
CA ARG A 47 -14.12 -5.03 -1.83
C ARG A 47 -14.94 -3.83 -1.37
N ARG A 48 -16.26 -3.97 -1.24
CA ARG A 48 -17.19 -2.91 -0.78
C ARG A 48 -17.02 -2.59 0.71
N LEU A 49 -16.19 -3.32 1.46
CA LEU A 49 -15.86 -2.99 2.85
C LEU A 49 -15.04 -1.70 3.02
N SER A 50 -15.17 -0.74 2.10
CA SER A 50 -14.75 0.65 2.27
C SER A 50 -15.43 1.32 3.46
N GLU A 51 -16.63 0.87 3.86
CA GLU A 51 -17.29 1.28 5.10
C GLU A 51 -16.44 0.97 6.34
N LEU A 52 -15.59 -0.06 6.27
CA LEU A 52 -14.61 -0.43 7.30
C LEU A 52 -13.22 0.20 7.05
N GLY A 53 -13.11 1.10 6.07
CA GLY A 53 -11.84 1.74 5.69
C GLY A 53 -10.91 0.86 4.85
N LEU A 54 -11.36 -0.32 4.41
CA LEU A 54 -10.57 -1.21 3.58
C LEU A 54 -10.63 -0.77 2.12
N GLN A 55 -9.49 -0.41 1.56
CA GLN A 55 -9.38 0.02 0.17
C GLN A 55 -8.16 -0.64 -0.47
N SER A 56 -8.30 -1.02 -1.75
CA SER A 56 -7.20 -1.61 -2.51
C SER A 56 -6.22 -0.54 -2.97
N PHE A 57 -4.92 -0.75 -2.72
CA PHE A 57 -3.84 0.11 -3.19
C PHE A 57 -2.78 -0.72 -3.92
N VAL A 58 -2.05 -0.11 -4.84
CA VAL A 58 -0.83 -0.70 -5.41
C VAL A 58 0.32 -0.36 -4.48
N ALA A 59 1.01 -1.39 -3.97
CA ALA A 59 2.17 -1.18 -3.12
C ALA A 59 3.30 -0.49 -3.90
N ALA A 60 3.93 0.52 -3.28
CA ALA A 60 5.06 1.21 -3.88
C ALA A 60 6.27 0.27 -4.00
N GLN A 61 6.87 0.19 -5.18
CA GLN A 61 8.14 -0.50 -5.37
C GLN A 61 9.25 0.35 -4.72
N LYS A 62 9.79 -0.11 -3.59
CA LYS A 62 10.88 0.56 -2.90
C LYS A 62 12.19 -0.15 -3.21
N VAL A 63 13.19 0.60 -3.65
CA VAL A 63 14.57 0.11 -3.71
C VAL A 63 15.05 -0.04 -2.27
N CYS A 64 15.09 -1.28 -1.79
CA CYS A 64 15.41 -1.62 -0.41
C CYS A 64 16.88 -2.08 -0.29
N SER A 65 17.80 -1.40 -0.96
CA SER A 65 19.23 -1.60 -0.76
C SER A 65 19.69 -0.88 0.50
N GLN A 66 20.67 -1.46 1.21
CA GLN A 66 21.48 -0.78 2.24
C GLN A 66 20.68 -0.18 3.42
N LEU A 67 19.61 -0.84 3.88
CA LEU A 67 18.76 -0.35 4.97
C LEU A 67 19.55 0.05 6.23
N GLN A 68 20.54 -0.76 6.61
CA GLN A 68 21.37 -0.53 7.80
C GLN A 68 22.25 0.72 7.65
N GLU A 69 22.91 0.89 6.51
CA GLU A 69 23.77 2.05 6.23
C GLU A 69 22.94 3.34 6.20
N ARG A 70 21.76 3.28 5.59
CA ARG A 70 20.81 4.42 5.58
C ARG A 70 20.34 4.79 6.97
N LEU A 71 20.03 3.80 7.81
CA LEU A 71 19.61 4.02 9.19
C LEU A 71 20.74 4.63 10.02
N MET A 72 21.96 4.11 9.87
CA MET A 72 23.15 4.63 10.55
C MET A 72 23.41 6.09 10.14
N PHE A 73 23.45 6.36 8.83
CA PHE A 73 23.57 7.71 8.27
C PHE A 73 22.51 8.66 8.85
N ALA A 74 21.24 8.26 8.82
CA ALA A 74 20.14 9.09 9.33
C ALA A 74 20.26 9.34 10.83
N THR A 75 20.74 8.35 11.60
CA THR A 75 20.94 8.48 13.05
C THR A 75 22.10 9.42 13.36
N GLU A 76 23.23 9.28 12.67
CA GLU A 76 24.43 10.11 12.84
C GLU A 76 24.22 11.56 12.43
N MET A 77 23.36 11.80 11.42
CA MET A 77 23.10 13.13 10.88
C MET A 77 21.84 13.80 11.42
N LYS A 78 21.09 13.11 12.29
CA LYS A 78 19.84 13.62 12.88
C LYS A 78 20.02 14.95 13.60
N ASP A 79 21.13 15.10 14.33
CA ASP A 79 21.41 16.26 15.19
C ASP A 79 22.33 17.30 14.51
N TRP A 80 22.53 17.20 13.19
CA TRP A 80 23.37 18.16 12.47
C TRP A 80 22.72 19.55 12.39
N THR A 81 23.54 20.58 12.63
CA THR A 81 23.13 21.99 12.52
C THR A 81 23.13 22.46 11.07
N ALA A 82 22.43 23.55 10.79
CA ALA A 82 22.36 24.14 9.45
C ALA A 82 23.74 24.55 8.90
N GLU A 83 24.64 25.03 9.77
CA GLU A 83 26.03 25.37 9.42
C GLU A 83 26.78 24.14 8.90
N LYS A 84 26.63 23.00 9.57
CA LYS A 84 27.27 21.74 9.19
C LYS A 84 26.72 21.18 7.88
N TRP A 85 25.42 21.34 7.63
CA TRP A 85 24.83 21.01 6.32
C TRP A 85 25.32 21.93 5.20
N GLY A 86 25.64 23.18 5.51
CA GLY A 86 26.17 24.15 4.55
C GLY A 86 27.56 23.79 4.00
N GLU A 87 28.30 22.90 4.66
CA GLU A 87 29.59 22.39 4.20
C GLU A 87 29.46 21.21 3.22
N VAL A 88 28.28 20.60 3.10
CA VAL A 88 28.06 19.40 2.29
C VAL A 88 27.68 19.76 0.86
N SER A 89 28.37 19.18 -0.11
CA SER A 89 27.98 19.20 -1.52
C SER A 89 27.53 17.81 -1.96
N PHE A 90 26.31 17.70 -2.46
CA PHE A 90 25.76 16.45 -2.99
C PHE A 90 25.88 16.43 -4.52
N SER A 91 26.33 15.31 -5.07
CA SER A 91 26.37 15.07 -6.51
C SER A 91 25.86 13.65 -6.81
N ASP A 92 25.10 13.51 -7.89
CA ASP A 92 24.62 12.23 -8.41
C ASP A 92 24.81 12.19 -9.93
N GLU A 93 25.02 10.99 -10.47
CA GLU A 93 25.08 10.76 -11.90
C GLU A 93 23.83 9.99 -12.34
N SER A 94 23.04 10.61 -13.21
CA SER A 94 21.87 9.98 -13.82
C SER A 94 22.16 9.63 -15.27
N THR A 95 21.80 8.41 -15.66
CA THR A 95 21.86 7.99 -17.08
C THR A 95 20.69 8.62 -17.83
N PHE A 96 20.97 9.28 -18.95
CA PHE A 96 19.94 9.79 -19.86
C PHE A 96 19.90 8.92 -21.12
N PRO A 97 18.69 8.55 -21.61
CA PRO A 97 18.58 7.79 -22.84
C PRO A 97 18.95 8.69 -24.03
N THR A 98 19.81 8.19 -24.92
CA THR A 98 20.17 8.87 -26.18
C THR A 98 19.15 8.65 -27.30
N ARG A 99 18.19 7.73 -27.08
CA ARG A 99 17.06 7.47 -27.96
C ARG A 99 15.80 8.09 -27.36
N TRP A 100 15.12 8.94 -28.12
CA TRP A 100 13.79 9.45 -27.77
C TRP A 100 12.78 8.31 -27.92
N ASP A 101 12.69 7.45 -26.90
CA ASP A 101 11.59 6.51 -26.78
C ASP A 101 10.42 7.24 -26.09
N HIS A 102 9.30 7.37 -26.79
CA HIS A 102 8.04 7.97 -26.28
C HIS A 102 7.36 7.12 -25.19
N GLN A 103 8.11 6.22 -24.55
CA GLN A 103 7.70 5.45 -23.40
C GLN A 103 8.75 5.78 -22.32
N GLN A 104 8.38 6.27 -21.15
CA GLN A 104 7.49 5.59 -20.23
C GLN A 104 6.79 6.56 -19.28
N ARG A 105 5.54 6.23 -18.95
CA ARG A 105 4.93 6.54 -17.66
C ARG A 105 5.52 5.58 -16.63
N VAL A 106 5.98 6.10 -15.50
CA VAL A 106 5.79 5.50 -14.18
C VAL A 106 5.45 6.64 -13.22
#